data_AF-A0A958UXQ4-F1
#
_entry.id   AF-A0A958UXQ4-F1
#
_cell.length_a   1.000
_cell.length_b   1.000
_cell.length_c   1.000
_cell.angle_alpha   90.00
_cell.angle_beta   90.00
_cell.angle_gamma   90.00
#
_symmetry.space_group_name_H-M   'P 1'
#
loop_
_entity.id
_entity.type
_entity.pdbx_description
1 polymer ?
#
loop_
_entity_poly.entity_id
_entity_poly.type
_entity_poly.pdbx_seq_one_letter_code
_entity_poly.pdbx_strand_id
1 'polypeptide(L)'
;MRFYGSILLWLFSIAICFSQEKEKDTVLTQELNEVVVTGQYNPQSVKKSVYEVKVINREQIEQQAANNLADLLNFNLNLTVIPNSQTGRSTISFFGLNSEYFNILVDNIPLVSDNGLGNNIDLTQINLDD
;
A
#
# COMPACT_ATOMS: atom_id res chain seq x y z
N MET A 1 -56.28 7.79 39.54
CA MET A 1 -55.83 6.50 38.94
C MET A 1 -55.06 6.63 37.62
N ARG A 2 -55.17 7.73 36.85
CA ARG A 2 -54.56 7.85 35.50
C ARG A 2 -53.04 8.14 35.47
N PHE A 3 -52.43 8.52 36.60
CA PHE A 3 -51.01 8.94 36.66
C PHE A 3 -50.03 7.77 36.85
N TYR A 4 -50.43 6.71 37.57
CA TYR A 4 -49.58 5.55 37.82
C TYR A 4 -49.38 4.67 36.59
N GLY A 5 -50.37 4.64 35.67
CA GLY A 5 -50.25 3.91 34.40
C GLY A 5 -49.17 4.49 33.49
N SER A 6 -49.00 5.81 33.48
CA SER A 6 -47.98 6.49 32.68
C SER A 6 -46.57 6.22 33.19
N ILE A 7 -46.38 6.16 34.52
CA ILE A 7 -45.09 5.78 35.14
C ILE A 7 -44.71 4.34 34.81
N LEU A 8 -45.68 3.42 34.82
CA LEU A 8 -45.44 2.01 34.52
C LEU A 8 -45.01 1.80 33.06
N LEU A 9 -45.63 2.53 32.13
CA LEU A 9 -45.29 2.51 30.70
C LEU A 9 -43.89 3.10 30.41
N TRP A 10 -43.48 4.10 31.18
CA TRP A 10 -42.16 4.70 31.07
C TRP A 10 -41.06 3.77 31.60
N LEU A 11 -41.31 3.10 32.73
CA LEU A 11 -40.42 2.08 33.27
C LEU A 11 -40.27 0.87 32.33
N PHE A 12 -41.34 0.47 31.64
CA PHE A 12 -41.30 -0.61 30.66
C PHE A 12 -40.45 -0.27 29.42
N SER A 13 -40.44 0.99 28.99
CA SER A 13 -39.66 1.44 27.82
C SER A 13 -38.14 1.46 28.08
N ILE A 14 -37.73 1.72 29.33
CA ILE A 14 -36.32 1.69 29.74
C ILE A 14 -35.74 0.27 29.70
N ALA A 15 -36.54 -0.75 30.04
CA ALA A 15 -36.10 -2.14 30.05
C ALA A 15 -35.76 -2.68 28.64
N ILE A 16 -36.42 -2.17 27.59
CA ILE A 16 -36.21 -2.63 26.21
C ILE A 16 -34.86 -2.12 25.64
N CYS A 17 -34.32 -1.02 26.18
CA CYS A 17 -33.02 -0.48 25.75
C CYS A 17 -31.80 -1.29 26.24
N PHE A 18 -31.94 -2.11 27.29
CA PHE A 18 -30.83 -2.87 27.87
C PHE A 18 -30.61 -4.26 27.24
N SER A 19 -31.42 -4.66 26.25
CA SER A 19 -31.39 -6.01 25.67
C SER A 19 -30.62 -6.13 24.34
N GLN A 20 -29.91 -5.08 23.89
CA GLN A 20 -29.07 -5.20 22.70
C GLN A 20 -27.71 -5.82 23.07
N GLU A 21 -27.62 -7.14 22.96
CA GLU A 21 -26.35 -7.85 22.99
C GLU A 21 -25.68 -7.67 21.62
N LYS A 22 -24.48 -7.10 21.61
CA LYS A 22 -23.72 -6.87 20.38
C LYS A 22 -23.11 -8.21 19.97
N GLU A 23 -23.78 -8.93 19.08
CA GLU A 23 -23.30 -10.19 18.51
C GLU A 23 -21.87 -9.98 17.98
N LYS A 24 -20.91 -10.61 18.66
CA LYS A 24 -19.52 -10.63 18.20
C LYS A 24 -19.44 -11.73 17.16
N ASP A 25 -19.26 -11.33 15.90
CA ASP A 25 -19.07 -12.27 14.79
C ASP A 25 -18.06 -13.35 15.18
N THR A 26 -18.43 -14.62 14.92
CA THR A 26 -17.62 -15.79 15.28
C THR A 26 -16.42 -15.94 14.34
N VAL A 27 -16.46 -15.30 13.17
CA VAL A 27 -15.33 -15.28 12.24
C VAL A 27 -14.19 -14.48 12.84
N LEU A 28 -13.08 -15.16 13.14
CA LEU A 28 -11.83 -14.52 13.50
C LEU A 28 -11.25 -13.85 12.26
N THR A 29 -11.23 -12.52 12.23
CA THR A 29 -10.48 -11.78 11.22
C THR A 29 -8.98 -12.03 11.42
N GLN A 30 -8.39 -12.84 10.55
CA GLN A 30 -6.94 -13.02 10.50
C GLN A 30 -6.34 -12.00 9.55
N GLU A 31 -5.53 -11.09 10.09
CA GLU A 31 -4.68 -10.24 9.26
C GLU A 31 -3.56 -11.09 8.64
N LEU A 32 -3.45 -11.03 7.32
CA LEU A 32 -2.40 -11.72 6.58
C LEU A 32 -1.06 -11.02 6.84
N ASN A 33 -0.01 -11.80 7.07
CA ASN A 33 1.34 -11.26 7.17
C ASN A 33 1.81 -10.76 5.80
N GLU A 34 2.54 -9.65 5.79
CA GLU A 34 3.21 -9.14 4.62
C GLU A 34 4.28 -10.12 4.12
N VAL A 35 4.21 -10.44 2.83
CA VAL A 35 5.12 -11.36 2.14
C VAL A 35 5.78 -10.68 0.96
N VAL A 36 7.03 -11.04 0.69
CA VAL A 36 7.82 -10.55 -0.44
C VAL A 36 7.96 -11.67 -1.45
N VAL A 37 7.66 -11.36 -2.71
CA VAL A 37 7.77 -12.31 -3.83
C VAL A 37 8.94 -11.98 -4.76
N THR A 38 9.32 -10.70 -4.85
CA THR A 38 10.38 -10.23 -5.75
C THR A 38 11.75 -10.74 -5.30
N GLY A 39 12.48 -11.41 -6.21
CA GLY A 39 13.84 -11.89 -5.96
C GLY A 39 13.93 -13.15 -5.07
N GLN A 40 12.80 -13.79 -4.76
CA GLN A 40 12.77 -15.02 -3.97
C GLN A 40 12.07 -16.15 -4.71
N TYR A 41 12.56 -17.39 -4.53
CA TYR A 41 11.95 -18.57 -5.16
C TYR A 41 10.56 -18.89 -4.61
N ASN A 42 10.29 -18.54 -3.35
CA ASN A 42 8.99 -18.70 -2.70
C ASN A 42 8.66 -17.41 -1.91
N PRO A 43 7.37 -17.04 -1.74
CA PRO A 43 7.00 -15.93 -0.86
C PRO A 43 7.55 -16.16 0.55
N GLN A 44 8.30 -15.20 1.10
CA GLN A 44 8.71 -15.22 2.51
C GLN A 44 8.26 -13.94 3.20
N SER A 45 8.07 -14.02 4.51
CA SER A 45 7.88 -12.82 5.32
C SER A 45 9.11 -11.92 5.20
N VAL A 46 8.89 -10.60 5.11
CA VAL A 46 9.95 -9.57 5.13
C VAL A 46 10.96 -9.83 6.26
N LYS A 47 10.47 -10.24 7.44
CA LYS A 47 11.29 -10.52 8.65
C LYS A 47 12.29 -11.67 8.50
N LYS A 48 12.15 -12.51 7.48
CA LYS A 48 13.02 -13.67 7.21
C LYS A 48 13.96 -13.46 6.02
N SER A 49 13.90 -12.31 5.35
CA SER A 49 14.79 -11.99 4.23
C SER A 49 16.22 -11.77 4.73
N VAL A 50 17.20 -12.30 3.99
CA VAL A 50 18.64 -12.01 4.20
C VAL A 50 19.07 -10.70 3.53
N TYR A 51 18.23 -10.16 2.65
CA TYR A 51 18.43 -8.87 1.96
C TYR A 51 17.57 -7.79 2.61
N GLU A 52 18.02 -6.53 2.53
CA GLU A 52 17.19 -5.38 2.88
C GLU A 52 16.01 -5.28 1.91
N VAL A 53 14.79 -5.35 2.46
CA VAL A 53 13.56 -5.19 1.70
C VAL A 53 12.77 -4.03 2.28
N LYS A 54 12.41 -3.10 1.42
CA LYS A 54 11.45 -2.04 1.73
C LYS A 54 10.17 -2.30 0.97
N VAL A 55 9.05 -2.33 1.70
CA VAL A 55 7.72 -2.40 1.09
C VAL A 55 7.08 -1.02 1.21
N ILE A 56 6.52 -0.54 0.09
CA ILE A 56 5.68 0.65 0.04
C ILE A 56 4.26 0.14 -0.20
N ASN A 57 3.41 0.21 0.83
CA ASN A 57 2.07 -0.35 0.78
C ASN A 57 1.06 0.65 0.17
N ARG A 58 -0.16 0.18 -0.13
CA ARG A 58 -1.22 0.99 -0.76
C ARG A 58 -1.58 2.22 0.07
N GLU A 59 -1.71 2.08 1.39
CA GLU A 59 -2.02 3.21 2.28
C GLU A 59 -0.94 4.31 2.21
N GLN A 60 0.34 3.92 2.18
CA GLN A 60 1.45 4.86 2.04
C GLN A 60 1.45 5.56 0.67
N ILE A 61 1.14 4.84 -0.40
CA ILE A 61 1.01 5.43 -1.75
C ILE A 61 -0.08 6.49 -1.76
N GLU A 62 -1.26 6.17 -1.20
CA GLU A 62 -2.40 7.07 -1.10
C GLU A 62 -2.09 8.31 -0.24
N GLN A 63 -1.43 8.12 0.91
CA GLN A 63 -1.01 9.22 1.79
C GLN A 63 0.01 10.17 1.14
N GLN A 64 0.83 9.66 0.22
CA GLN A 64 1.81 10.48 -0.51
C GLN A 64 1.20 11.28 -1.66
N ALA A 65 -0.05 10.97 -2.07
CA ALA A 65 -0.71 11.59 -3.22
C ALA A 65 0.17 11.60 -4.49
N ALA A 66 0.91 10.50 -4.70
CA ALA A 66 1.80 10.32 -5.84
C ALA A 66 0.99 9.89 -7.07
N ASN A 67 1.15 10.59 -8.20
CA ASN A 67 0.42 10.26 -9.44
C ASN A 67 1.16 9.20 -10.28
N ASN A 68 2.48 9.13 -10.13
CA ASN A 68 3.32 8.19 -10.88
C ASN A 68 4.48 7.67 -10.02
N LEU A 69 5.20 6.67 -10.55
CA LEU A 69 6.31 6.04 -9.83
C LEU A 69 7.45 7.03 -9.52
N ALA A 70 7.67 8.05 -10.34
CA ALA A 70 8.68 9.08 -10.04
C ALA A 70 8.30 9.86 -8.78
N ASP A 71 7.04 10.29 -8.66
CA ASP A 71 6.53 10.99 -7.47
C ASP A 71 6.68 10.12 -6.21
N LEU A 72 6.31 8.83 -6.31
CA LEU A 72 6.36 7.88 -5.20
C LEU A 72 7.78 7.61 -4.71
N LEU A 73 8.72 7.39 -5.63
CA LEU A 73 10.09 7.05 -5.26
C LEU A 73 10.87 8.24 -4.70
N ASN A 74 10.42 9.47 -4.93
CA ASN A 74 11.09 10.68 -4.48
C ASN A 74 11.14 10.82 -2.94
N PHE A 75 10.27 10.13 -2.21
CA PHE A 75 10.22 10.15 -0.73
C PHE A 75 11.11 9.10 -0.05
N ASN A 76 11.88 8.33 -0.82
CA ASN A 76 12.62 7.19 -0.29
C ASN A 76 14.09 7.51 -0.06
N LEU A 77 14.58 7.25 1.16
CA LEU A 77 16.01 7.33 1.47
C LEU A 77 16.85 6.50 0.49
N ASN A 78 18.00 7.05 0.10
CA ASN A 78 18.97 6.49 -0.84
C ASN A 78 18.50 6.35 -2.30
N LEU A 79 17.26 6.73 -2.60
CA LEU A 79 16.74 6.86 -3.96
C LEU A 79 16.78 8.32 -4.39
N THR A 80 17.12 8.56 -5.66
CA THR A 80 17.10 9.88 -6.26
C THR A 80 16.50 9.80 -7.65
N VAL A 81 15.40 10.51 -7.87
CA VAL A 81 14.80 10.65 -9.19
C VAL A 81 15.63 11.63 -10.01
N ILE A 82 16.04 11.21 -11.21
CA ILE A 82 16.85 12.01 -12.12
C ILE A 82 15.99 12.42 -13.32
N PRO A 83 15.49 13.68 -13.34
CA PRO A 83 14.74 14.19 -14.48
C PRO A 83 15.69 14.54 -15.64
N ASN A 84 15.22 14.33 -16.86
CA ASN A 84 15.90 14.74 -18.09
C ASN A 84 15.06 15.81 -18.80
N SER A 85 15.57 17.04 -18.85
CA SER A 85 14.86 18.17 -19.45
C SER A 85 14.75 18.12 -20.98
N GLN A 86 15.59 17.33 -21.66
CA GLN A 86 15.54 17.19 -23.11
C GLN A 86 14.46 16.21 -23.55
N THR A 87 14.26 15.14 -22.78
CA THR A 87 13.32 14.07 -23.12
C THR A 87 12.02 14.13 -22.32
N GLY A 88 11.98 14.88 -21.22
CA GLY A 88 10.88 14.90 -20.26
C GLY A 88 10.80 13.66 -19.36
N ARG A 89 11.70 12.69 -19.55
CA ARG A 89 11.72 11.42 -18.83
C ARG A 89 12.30 11.59 -17.44
N SER A 90 11.91 10.74 -16.51
CA SER A 90 12.59 10.62 -15.21
C SER A 90 13.06 9.20 -15.00
N THR A 91 14.31 9.03 -14.58
CA THR A 91 14.89 7.73 -14.20
C THR A 91 15.26 7.71 -12.72
N ILE A 92 15.78 6.58 -12.23
CA ILE A 92 16.20 6.43 -10.83
C ILE A 92 17.71 6.27 -10.71
N SER A 93 18.28 6.88 -9.67
CA SER A 93 19.56 6.50 -9.08
C SER A 93 19.35 5.92 -7.70
N PHE A 94 20.03 4.80 -7.42
CA PHE A 94 19.97 4.13 -6.12
C PHE A 94 21.39 3.87 -5.64
N PHE A 95 21.73 4.39 -4.45
CA PHE A 95 23.09 4.36 -3.89
C PHE A 95 24.17 4.92 -4.85
N GLY A 96 23.82 5.90 -5.67
CA GLY A 96 24.74 6.54 -6.63
C GLY A 96 24.95 5.76 -7.94
N LEU A 97 24.38 4.56 -8.06
CA LEU A 97 24.32 3.83 -9.33
C LEU A 97 23.10 4.31 -10.13
N ASN A 98 23.24 4.40 -11.45
CA ASN A 98 22.16 4.84 -12.31
C ASN A 98 21.16 3.71 -12.64
N SER A 99 20.12 4.04 -13.40
CA SER A 99 19.03 3.14 -13.78
C SER A 99 19.43 1.95 -14.65
N GLU A 100 20.67 1.88 -15.14
CA GLU A 100 21.18 0.73 -15.88
C GLU A 100 21.48 -0.47 -14.97
N TYR A 101 21.71 -0.22 -13.67
CA TYR A 101 22.08 -1.24 -12.69
C TYR A 101 20.89 -1.89 -11.96
N PHE A 102 19.66 -1.44 -12.22
CA PHE A 102 18.47 -1.88 -11.51
C PHE A 102 17.37 -2.33 -12.46
N ASN A 103 16.56 -3.26 -12.00
CA ASN A 103 15.41 -3.77 -12.74
C ASN A 103 14.10 -3.30 -12.09
N ILE A 104 13.15 -2.90 -12.92
CA ILE A 104 11.75 -2.66 -12.58
C ILE A 104 10.95 -3.81 -13.19
N LEU A 105 10.20 -4.49 -12.33
CA LEU A 105 9.39 -5.65 -12.68
C LEU A 105 7.92 -5.36 -12.33
N VAL A 106 7.01 -5.82 -13.17
CA VAL A 106 5.57 -5.90 -12.87
C VAL A 106 5.23 -7.39 -12.81
N ASP A 107 4.69 -7.85 -11.68
CA ASP A 107 4.38 -9.28 -11.46
C ASP A 107 5.56 -10.23 -11.77
N ASN A 108 6.77 -9.83 -11.38
CA ASN A 108 8.05 -10.51 -11.67
C ASN A 108 8.46 -10.59 -13.16
N ILE A 109 7.80 -9.84 -14.04
CA ILE A 109 8.16 -9.74 -15.46
C ILE A 109 8.86 -8.39 -15.69
N PRO A 110 10.02 -8.35 -16.37
CA PRO A 110 10.69 -7.09 -16.70
C PRO A 110 9.79 -6.16 -17.48
N LEU A 111 9.66 -4.93 -16.98
CA LEU A 111 8.87 -3.91 -17.67
C LEU A 111 9.59 -3.49 -18.96
N VAL A 112 8.90 -3.53 -20.08
CA VAL A 112 9.46 -3.13 -21.38
C VAL A 112 9.26 -1.63 -21.56
N SER A 113 10.31 -0.92 -21.95
CA SER A 113 10.21 0.46 -22.41
C SER A 113 10.82 0.62 -23.81
N ASP A 114 10.63 1.80 -24.38
CA ASP A 114 11.28 2.23 -25.63
C ASP A 114 12.82 2.26 -25.54
N ASN A 115 13.39 2.27 -24.33
CA ASN A 115 14.82 2.44 -24.09
C ASN A 115 15.49 1.26 -23.37
N GLY A 116 14.76 0.19 -23.03
CA GLY A 116 15.31 -0.91 -22.24
C GLY A 116 14.31 -1.99 -21.86
N LEU A 117 14.84 -3.08 -21.31
CA LEU A 117 14.08 -4.21 -20.79
C LEU A 117 14.36 -4.35 -19.29
N GLY A 118 13.41 -3.92 -18.46
CA GLY A 118 13.53 -3.88 -17.00
C GLY A 118 14.40 -2.75 -16.48
N ASN A 119 15.36 -2.23 -17.25
CA ASN A 119 16.23 -1.13 -16.88
C ASN A 119 15.91 0.16 -17.66
N ASN A 120 16.48 1.28 -17.19
CA ASN A 120 16.34 2.60 -17.84
C ASN A 120 14.90 3.01 -18.18
N ILE A 121 13.95 2.59 -17.34
CA ILE A 121 12.52 2.84 -17.52
C ILE A 121 12.19 4.30 -17.21
N ASP A 122 11.29 4.90 -18.00
CA ASP A 122 10.72 6.21 -17.68
C ASP A 122 9.70 6.08 -16.56
N LEU A 123 10.07 6.51 -15.36
CA LEU A 123 9.23 6.43 -14.18
C LEU A 123 7.95 7.28 -14.28
N THR A 124 7.95 8.30 -15.14
CA THR A 124 6.78 9.16 -15.34
C THR A 124 5.65 8.47 -16.12
N GLN A 125 5.95 7.36 -16.79
CA GLN A 125 4.98 6.57 -17.58
C GLN A 125 4.28 5.47 -16.77
N ILE A 126 4.67 5.27 -15.51
CA ILE A 126 4.05 4.28 -14.62
C ILE A 126 3.08 5.03 -13.71
N ASN A 127 1.81 5.04 -14.09
CA ASN A 127 0.73 5.66 -13.33
C ASN A 127 0.37 4.82 -12.08
N LEU A 128 -0.03 5.49 -11.00
CA LEU A 128 -0.46 4.88 -9.74
C LEU A 128 -1.97 5.02 -9.49
N ASP A 129 -2.66 5.83 -10.30
CA ASP A 129 -4.10 6.06 -10.23
C ASP A 129 -4.85 4.90 -10.91
N ASP A 130 -4.88 3.72 -10.28
CA ASP A 130 -5.79 2.60 -10.58
C ASP A 130 -6.16 1.76 -9.32
#